data_AF-A0A359CY47-F1
#
_entry.id   AF-A0A359CY47-F1
#
_cell.length_a   1.000
_cell.length_b   1.000
_cell.length_c   1.000
_cell.angle_alpha   90.00
_cell.angle_beta   90.00
_cell.angle_gamma   90.00
#
_symmetry.space_group_name_H-M   'P 1'
#
loop_
_entity.id
_entity.type
_entity.pdbx_description
1 polymer ?
#
loop_
_entity_poly.entity_id
_entity_poly.type
_entity_poly.pdbx_seq_one_letter_code
_entity_poly.pdbx_strand_id
1 'polypeptide(L)'
;MKKFIQYLMAIILVAFGLLTLFLSSSVIFDLFGIREKEGNYVLLVVWANFFSSLLYLFSAYGFIKTKKWTAKLLGISAIVLIIAFAGLFIHINSGGIYETKTIGAMIFRMSLSIAFTAIAYFTITRRLKNKNNQSC
;
A
#
# COMPACT_ATOMS: atom_id res chain seq x y z
N MET A 1 8.02 21.10 -13.80
CA MET A 1 8.39 19.67 -13.72
C MET A 1 8.12 19.01 -12.36
N LYS A 2 8.65 19.49 -11.22
CA LYS A 2 8.50 18.80 -9.90
C LYS A 2 7.05 18.63 -9.39
N LYS A 3 6.11 19.51 -9.75
CA LYS A 3 4.67 19.37 -9.38
C LYS A 3 3.96 18.31 -10.23
N PHE A 4 4.30 18.19 -11.52
CA PHE A 4 3.70 17.21 -12.41
C PHE A 4 4.01 15.77 -11.97
N ILE A 5 5.27 15.51 -11.60
CA ILE A 5 5.69 14.20 -11.06
C ILE A 5 4.90 13.83 -9.80
N GLN A 6 4.64 14.78 -8.91
CA GLN A 6 3.83 14.51 -7.72
C GLN A 6 2.38 14.18 -8.04
N TYR A 7 1.75 14.92 -8.95
CA TYR A 7 0.38 14.63 -9.37
C TYR A 7 0.29 13.27 -10.04
N LEU A 8 1.24 12.95 -10.92
CA LEU A 8 1.34 11.63 -11.54
C LEU A 8 1.47 10.53 -10.49
N MET A 9 2.36 10.69 -9.51
CA MET A 9 2.54 9.72 -8.41
C MET A 9 1.29 9.59 -7.55
N ALA A 10 0.59 10.70 -7.26
CA ALA A 10 -0.67 10.66 -6.51
C ALA A 10 -1.75 9.91 -7.30
N ILE A 11 -1.87 10.15 -8.61
CA ILE A 11 -2.83 9.45 -9.47
C ILE A 11 -2.52 7.95 -9.51
N ILE A 12 -1.27 7.56 -9.70
CA ILE A 12 -0.87 6.15 -9.72
C ILE A 12 -1.14 5.51 -8.35
N LEU A 13 -0.84 6.21 -7.25
CA LEU A 13 -1.10 5.72 -5.89
C LEU A 13 -2.60 5.55 -5.62
N VAL A 14 -3.45 6.46 -6.10
CA VAL A 14 -4.91 6.34 -6.01
C VAL A 14 -5.40 5.17 -6.85
N ALA A 15 -4.98 5.06 -8.10
CA ALA A 15 -5.37 3.96 -8.98
C ALA A 15 -4.98 2.60 -8.38
N PHE A 16 -3.76 2.49 -7.87
CA PHE A 16 -3.26 1.29 -7.20
C PHE A 16 -4.01 0.98 -5.90
N GLY A 17 -4.28 2.00 -5.08
CA GLY A 17 -5.08 1.89 -3.87
C GLY A 17 -6.48 1.39 -4.17
N LEU A 18 -7.17 1.99 -5.13
CA LEU A 18 -8.52 1.57 -5.55
C LEU A 18 -8.55 0.16 -6.13
N LEU A 19 -7.59 -0.20 -6.98
CA LEU A 19 -7.46 -1.56 -7.50
C LEU A 19 -7.28 -2.58 -6.37
N THR A 20 -6.39 -2.28 -5.42
CA THR A 20 -6.13 -3.17 -4.27
C THR A 20 -7.33 -3.27 -3.34
N LEU A 21 -8.04 -2.16 -3.12
CA LEU A 21 -9.25 -2.09 -2.33
C LEU A 21 -10.36 -2.91 -2.97
N PHE A 22 -10.57 -2.77 -4.28
CA PHE A 22 -11.55 -3.53 -5.04
C PHE A 22 -11.26 -5.03 -4.97
N LEU A 23 -10.03 -5.45 -5.26
CA LEU A 23 -9.62 -6.85 -5.19
C LEU A 23 -9.84 -7.41 -3.79
N SER A 24 -9.36 -6.72 -2.76
CA SER A 24 -9.47 -7.20 -1.37
C SER A 24 -10.91 -7.26 -0.89
N SER A 25 -11.72 -6.26 -1.24
CA SER A 25 -13.16 -6.24 -0.91
C SER A 25 -13.90 -7.36 -1.62
N SER A 26 -13.58 -7.63 -2.88
CA SER A 26 -14.22 -8.71 -3.64
C SER A 26 -13.99 -10.08 -3.00
N VAL A 27 -12.83 -10.26 -2.37
CA VAL A 27 -12.45 -11.49 -1.67
C VAL A 27 -13.05 -11.57 -0.26
N ILE A 28 -13.16 -10.43 0.45
CA ILE A 28 -13.76 -10.37 1.79
C ILE A 28 -15.28 -10.58 1.73
N PHE A 29 -15.95 -9.92 0.80
CA PHE A 29 -17.41 -9.94 0.66
C PHE A 29 -17.91 -11.00 -0.33
N ASP A 30 -17.00 -11.83 -0.86
CA ASP A 30 -17.29 -12.86 -1.86
C ASP A 30 -18.04 -12.33 -3.10
N LEU A 31 -17.73 -11.10 -3.52
CA LEU A 31 -18.31 -10.58 -4.75
C LEU A 31 -17.78 -11.42 -5.91
N PHE A 32 -18.70 -11.88 -6.77
CA PHE A 32 -18.43 -12.67 -7.97
C PHE A 32 -17.94 -14.11 -7.73
N GLY A 33 -18.12 -14.67 -6.54
CA GLY A 33 -17.72 -16.04 -6.22
C GLY A 33 -16.20 -16.26 -6.33
N ILE A 34 -15.43 -15.21 -6.07
CA ILE A 34 -13.97 -15.23 -6.22
C ILE A 34 -13.33 -16.07 -5.11
N ARG A 35 -14.01 -16.27 -3.96
CA ARG A 35 -13.55 -17.17 -2.89
C ARG A 35 -13.27 -18.58 -3.40
N GLU A 36 -14.16 -19.11 -4.22
CA GLU A 36 -14.02 -20.47 -4.75
C GLU A 36 -12.93 -20.56 -5.81
N LYS A 37 -12.61 -19.46 -6.50
CA LYS A 37 -11.57 -19.39 -7.55
C LYS A 37 -10.17 -19.09 -7.02
N GLU A 38 -10.06 -18.35 -5.92
CA GLU A 38 -8.78 -18.05 -5.27
C GLU A 38 -8.33 -19.14 -4.29
N GLY A 39 -9.23 -20.05 -3.89
CA GLY A 39 -8.89 -21.26 -3.14
C GLY A 39 -8.28 -20.97 -1.76
N ASN A 40 -7.06 -21.45 -1.52
CA ASN A 40 -6.35 -21.34 -0.24
C ASN A 40 -5.52 -20.04 -0.15
N TYR A 41 -6.21 -18.92 -0.01
CA TYR A 41 -5.57 -17.64 0.28
C TYR A 41 -5.69 -17.31 1.77
N VAL A 42 -4.68 -16.63 2.31
CA VAL A 42 -4.65 -16.29 3.73
C VAL A 42 -5.50 -15.04 3.97
N LEU A 43 -6.67 -15.20 4.60
CA LEU A 43 -7.63 -14.12 4.84
C LEU A 43 -7.00 -12.91 5.58
N LEU A 44 -6.03 -13.16 6.47
CA LEU A 44 -5.26 -12.13 7.18
C LEU A 44 -4.54 -11.18 6.21
N VAL A 45 -4.03 -11.71 5.10
CA VAL A 45 -3.33 -10.93 4.06
C VAL A 45 -4.29 -10.02 3.32
N VAL A 46 -5.48 -10.52 3.02
CA VAL A 46 -6.53 -9.77 2.33
C VAL A 46 -7.01 -8.60 3.18
N TRP A 47 -7.25 -8.84 4.48
CA TRP A 47 -7.61 -7.78 5.42
C TRP A 47 -6.50 -6.73 5.57
N ALA A 48 -5.25 -7.15 5.70
CA ALA A 48 -4.12 -6.23 5.78
C ALA A 48 -3.99 -5.37 4.51
N ASN A 49 -4.17 -5.98 3.33
CA ASN A 49 -4.16 -5.27 2.05
C ASN A 49 -5.32 -4.27 1.93
N PHE A 50 -6.51 -4.63 2.43
CA PHE A 50 -7.65 -3.73 2.49
C PHE A 50 -7.33 -2.49 3.33
N PHE A 51 -6.84 -2.65 4.56
CA PHE A 51 -6.44 -1.51 5.40
C PHE A 51 -5.32 -0.67 4.78
N SER A 52 -4.29 -1.32 4.21
CA SER A 52 -3.21 -0.65 3.49
C SER A 52 -3.71 0.21 2.33
N SER A 53 -4.69 -0.29 1.57
CA SER A 53 -5.26 0.43 0.44
C SER A 53 -5.97 1.74 0.83
N LEU A 54 -6.68 1.75 1.97
CA LEU A 54 -7.25 2.99 2.53
C LEU A 54 -6.14 3.98 2.89
N LEU A 55 -5.07 3.50 3.53
CA LEU A 55 -3.93 4.34 3.90
C LEU A 55 -3.25 4.96 2.66
N TYR A 56 -3.19 4.25 1.53
CA TYR A 56 -2.69 4.81 0.27
C TYR A 56 -3.56 5.93 -0.27
N LEU A 57 -4.89 5.77 -0.23
CA LEU A 57 -5.84 6.81 -0.65
C LEU A 57 -5.68 8.08 0.19
N PHE A 58 -5.61 7.96 1.52
CA PHE A 58 -5.35 9.10 2.41
C PHE A 58 -3.96 9.72 2.16
N SER A 59 -2.96 8.89 1.87
CA SER A 59 -1.61 9.35 1.56
C SER A 59 -1.52 10.11 0.24
N ALA A 60 -2.27 9.71 -0.78
CA ALA A 60 -2.33 10.42 -2.05
C ALA A 60 -2.91 11.83 -1.89
N TYR A 61 -3.92 11.99 -1.04
CA TYR A 61 -4.42 13.31 -0.65
C TYR A 61 -3.33 14.15 0.06
N GLY A 62 -2.57 13.51 0.94
CA GLY A 62 -1.43 14.12 1.62
C GLY A 62 -0.30 14.56 0.68
N PHE A 63 -0.10 13.87 -0.46
CA PHE A 63 0.87 14.27 -1.50
C PHE A 63 0.48 15.60 -2.16
N ILE A 64 -0.79 15.79 -2.48
CA ILE A 64 -1.31 17.03 -3.08
C ILE A 64 -1.15 18.21 -2.11
N LYS A 65 -1.47 18.01 -0.83
CA LYS A 65 -1.34 19.05 0.22
C LYS A 65 0.07 19.16 0.82
N THR A 66 1.03 18.31 0.41
CA THR A 66 2.41 18.24 0.92
C THR A 66 2.50 18.25 2.46
N LYS A 67 1.69 17.43 3.14
CA LYS A 67 1.65 17.37 4.60
C LYS A 67 2.68 16.36 5.13
N LYS A 68 3.22 16.61 6.34
CA LYS A 68 4.16 15.69 7.02
C LYS A 68 3.55 14.32 7.31
N TRP A 69 2.22 14.26 7.42
CA TRP A 69 1.48 13.07 7.83
C TRP A 69 1.43 11.98 6.75
N THR A 70 1.67 12.35 5.49
CA THR A 70 1.74 11.38 4.38
C THR A 70 2.81 10.32 4.61
N ALA A 71 4.01 10.71 5.05
CA ALA A 71 5.08 9.76 5.33
C ALA A 71 4.73 8.84 6.51
N LYS A 72 4.01 9.34 7.52
CA LYS A 72 3.52 8.53 8.63
C LYS A 72 2.48 7.50 8.16
N LEU A 73 1.52 7.90 7.32
CA LEU A 73 0.48 7.02 6.79
C LEU A 73 1.05 5.89 5.92
N LEU A 74 1.98 6.22 5.00
CA LEU A 74 2.69 5.20 4.22
C LEU A 74 3.54 4.26 5.10
N GLY A 75 4.19 4.81 6.13
CA GLY A 75 4.95 4.00 7.09
C GLY A 75 4.08 3.00 7.84
N ILE A 76 2.90 3.44 8.32
CA ILE A 76 1.93 2.56 8.98
C ILE A 76 1.46 1.47 8.01
N SER A 77 1.16 1.83 6.76
CA SER A 77 0.80 0.86 5.71
C SER A 77 1.88 -0.21 5.53
N ALA A 78 3.14 0.20 5.43
CA ALA A 78 4.26 -0.73 5.28
C ALA A 78 4.39 -1.69 6.47
N ILE A 79 4.20 -1.21 7.70
CA ILE A 79 4.21 -2.06 8.90
C ILE A 79 3.07 -3.10 8.85
N VAL A 80 1.86 -2.69 8.47
CA VAL A 80 0.72 -3.61 8.32
C VAL A 80 1.02 -4.70 7.29
N LEU A 81 1.65 -4.35 6.16
CA LEU A 81 2.10 -5.30 5.14
C LEU A 81 3.18 -6.26 5.65
N ILE A 82 4.14 -5.78 6.43
CA ILE A 82 5.20 -6.62 7.02
C ILE A 82 4.61 -7.64 7.99
N ILE A 83 3.68 -7.22 8.85
CA ILE A 83 2.98 -8.12 9.78
C ILE A 83 2.19 -9.18 9.00
N ALA A 84 1.50 -8.78 7.92
CA ALA A 84 0.79 -9.71 7.06
C ALA A 84 1.72 -10.71 6.37
N PHE A 85 2.89 -10.24 5.89
CA PHE A 85 3.92 -11.10 5.30
C PHE A 85 4.47 -12.11 6.31
N ALA A 86 4.74 -11.68 7.55
CA ALA A 86 5.15 -12.59 8.62
C ALA A 86 4.06 -13.64 8.94
N GLY A 87 2.80 -13.22 9.02
CA GLY A 87 1.67 -14.14 9.20
C GLY A 87 1.53 -15.17 8.06
N LEU A 88 1.70 -14.73 6.81
CA LEU A 88 1.75 -15.62 5.64
C LEU A 88 2.92 -16.60 5.75
N PHE A 89 4.11 -16.14 6.11
CA PHE A 89 5.31 -16.98 6.23
C PHE A 89 5.15 -18.06 7.30
N ILE A 90 4.56 -17.72 8.45
CA ILE A 90 4.21 -18.69 9.50
C ILE A 90 3.21 -19.72 8.96
N HIS A 91 2.17 -19.28 8.25
CA HIS A 91 1.17 -20.18 7.67
C HIS A 91 1.77 -21.17 6.67
N ILE A 92 2.70 -20.70 5.82
CA ILE A 92 3.44 -21.55 4.87
C ILE A 92 4.29 -22.59 5.62
N ASN A 93 5.04 -22.17 6.65
CA ASN A 93 5.87 -23.08 7.45
C ASN A 93 5.06 -24.09 8.27
N SER A 94 3.81 -23.77 8.62
CA SER A 94 2.88 -24.71 9.26
C SER A 94 2.25 -25.71 8.27
N GLY A 95 2.67 -25.74 7.00
CA GLY A 95 2.13 -26.63 5.98
C GLY A 95 0.81 -26.15 5.38
N GLY A 96 0.47 -24.87 5.55
CA GLY A 96 -0.70 -24.27 4.93
C GLY A 96 -0.59 -24.30 3.41
N ILE A 97 -1.65 -24.72 2.73
CA ILE A 97 -1.72 -24.71 1.26
C ILE A 97 -1.67 -23.25 0.83
N TYR A 98 -0.69 -22.89 0.01
CA TYR A 98 -0.53 -21.54 -0.49
C TYR A 98 -0.48 -21.55 -2.01
N GLU A 99 -1.16 -20.57 -2.60
CA GLU A 99 -1.00 -20.27 -4.02
C GLU A 99 0.25 -19.40 -4.21
N THR A 100 1.10 -19.77 -5.17
CA THR A 100 2.29 -18.97 -5.57
C THR A 100 1.91 -17.56 -6.01
N LYS A 101 0.67 -17.39 -6.50
CA LYS A 101 0.05 -16.10 -6.84
C LYS A 101 0.01 -15.15 -5.65
N THR A 102 -0.23 -15.64 -4.44
CA THR A 102 -0.30 -14.82 -3.21
C THR A 102 1.06 -14.23 -2.84
N ILE A 103 2.12 -15.03 -2.98
CA ILE A 103 3.50 -14.59 -2.74
C ILE A 103 3.89 -13.52 -3.77
N GLY A 104 3.64 -13.76 -5.06
CA GLY A 104 3.92 -12.80 -6.13
C GLY A 104 3.17 -11.48 -5.92
N ALA A 105 1.89 -11.54 -5.57
CA ALA A 105 1.07 -10.36 -5.30
C ALA A 105 1.54 -9.57 -4.07
N MET A 106 2.03 -10.24 -3.02
CA MET A 106 2.60 -9.59 -1.85
C MET A 106 3.94 -8.91 -2.15
N ILE A 107 4.85 -9.57 -2.86
CA ILE A 107 6.15 -8.99 -3.23
C ILE A 107 5.95 -7.75 -4.11
N PHE A 108 5.02 -7.84 -5.08
CA PHE A 108 4.66 -6.70 -5.92
C PHE A 108 4.12 -5.53 -5.10
N ARG A 109 3.19 -5.77 -4.16
CA ARG A 109 2.66 -4.73 -3.26
C ARG A 109 3.75 -4.13 -2.37
N MET A 110 4.60 -4.95 -1.78
CA MET A 110 5.63 -4.51 -0.86
C MET A 110 6.67 -3.63 -1.57
N SER A 111 7.13 -4.05 -2.74
CA SER A 111 8.08 -3.26 -3.55
C SER A 111 7.47 -1.91 -3.98
N LEU A 112 6.20 -1.90 -4.42
CA LEU A 112 5.50 -0.68 -4.80
C LEU A 112 5.31 0.27 -3.59
N SER A 113 4.90 -0.26 -2.44
CA SER A 113 4.73 0.53 -1.21
C SER A 113 6.04 1.13 -0.73
N ILE A 114 7.14 0.38 -0.79
CA ILE A 114 8.48 0.89 -0.42
C ILE A 114 8.90 1.99 -1.39
N ALA A 115 8.71 1.79 -2.70
CA ALA A 115 9.01 2.81 -3.71
C ALA A 115 8.22 4.10 -3.44
N PHE A 116 6.91 4.01 -3.21
CA PHE A 116 6.09 5.17 -2.88
C PHE A 116 6.49 5.82 -1.56
N THR A 117 6.85 5.03 -0.55
CA THR A 117 7.31 5.54 0.75
C THR A 117 8.60 6.33 0.61
N ALA A 118 9.58 5.79 -0.12
CA ALA A 118 10.83 6.47 -0.42
C ALA A 118 10.59 7.78 -1.20
N ILE A 119 9.77 7.73 -2.25
CA ILE A 119 9.42 8.92 -3.05
C ILE A 119 8.71 9.96 -2.18
N ALA A 120 7.76 9.55 -1.34
CA ALA A 120 7.04 10.43 -0.41
C ALA A 120 8.01 11.10 0.55
N TYR A 121 8.90 10.32 1.17
CA TYR A 121 9.91 10.82 2.08
C TYR A 121 10.83 11.83 1.42
N PHE A 122 11.44 11.48 0.27
CA PHE A 122 12.32 12.39 -0.46
C PHE A 122 11.61 13.68 -0.90
N THR A 123 10.38 13.56 -1.39
CA THR A 123 9.62 14.70 -1.92
C THR A 123 9.13 15.64 -0.81
N ILE A 124 8.63 15.08 0.28
CA ILE A 124 8.10 15.84 1.42
C ILE A 124 9.25 16.45 2.22
N THR A 125 10.30 15.70 2.52
CA THR A 125 11.49 16.22 3.24
C THR A 125 12.15 17.37 2.48
N ARG A 126 12.30 17.26 1.15
CA ARG A 126 12.81 18.37 0.33
C ARG A 126 11.91 19.61 0.37
N ARG A 127 10.59 19.45 0.34
CA ARG A 127 9.66 20.59 0.39
C ARG A 127 9.56 21.24 1.76
N LEU A 128 9.62 20.47 2.84
CA LEU A 128 9.66 20.99 4.20
C LEU A 128 10.93 21.80 4.44
N LYS A 129 12.08 21.31 3.95
CA LYS A 129 13.35 22.05 4.02
C LYS A 129 13.27 23.38 3.26
N ASN A 130 12.68 23.39 2.06
CA ASN A 130 12.51 24.61 1.27
C ASN A 130 11.57 25.62 1.92
N LYS A 131 10.50 25.16 2.59
CA LYS A 131 9.54 26.03 3.27
C LYS A 131 10.17 26.70 4.49
N ASN A 132 10.99 25.96 5.26
CA ASN A 132 11.75 26.52 6.38
C ASN A 132 12.81 27.53 5.92
N ASN A 133 13.47 27.31 4.77
CA ASN A 133 14.43 28.26 4.20
C ASN A 133 13.81 29.54 3.62
N GLN A 134 12.50 29.57 3.36
CA GLN A 134 11.77 30.79 2.92
C GLN A 134 11.12 31.54 4.09
N SER A 135 11.27 31.03 5.33
CA SER A 135 10.71 31.64 6.54
C SER A 135 11.74 32.44 7.35
N CYS A 136 12.95 32.62 6.80
CA CYS A 136 13.99 33.49 7.34
C CYS A 136 14.13 34.71 6.43
#